data_AF-A0A2W0B094-F1
#
_entry.id   AF-A0A2W0B094-F1
#
_cell.length_a   1.000
_cell.length_b   1.000
_cell.length_c   1.000
_cell.angle_alpha   90.00
_cell.angle_beta   90.00
_cell.angle_gamma   90.00
#
_symmetry.space_group_name_H-M   'P 1'
#
loop_
_entity.id
_entity.type
_entity.pdbx_description
1 polymer ?
#
loop_
_entity_poly.entity_id
_entity_poly.type
_entity_poly.pdbx_seq_one_letter_code
_entity_poly.pdbx_strand_id
1 'polypeptide(L)' 'CMLISQYGKIIRLPNSQIRETGRNAQGVRLLHLDPGDRVAAAVVIPPEEKNENGGLLQ' A
#
# COMPACT_ATOMS: atom_id res chain seq x y z
N CYS A 1 1.84 -1.13 -1.86
CA CYS A 1 1.60 0.27 -1.46
C CYS A 1 1.54 0.36 0.07
N MET A 2 1.96 1.48 0.66
CA MET A 2 1.73 1.85 2.06
C MET A 2 0.90 3.14 2.14
N LEU A 3 -0.06 3.17 3.06
CA LEU A 3 -0.84 4.36 3.42
C LEU A 3 -0.62 4.66 4.91
N ILE A 4 -0.47 5.94 5.23
CA ILE A 4 -0.18 6.42 6.59
C ILE A 4 -1.15 7.54 6.93
N SER A 5 -1.83 7.46 8.08
CA SER A 5 -2.68 8.53 8.61
C SER A 5 -1.90 9.48 9.51
N GLN A 6 -2.41 10.70 9.71
CA GLN A 6 -1.77 11.70 10.58
C GLN A 6 -1.70 11.24 12.05
N TYR A 7 -2.60 10.35 12.48
CA TYR A 7 -2.57 9.77 13.83
C TYR A 7 -1.78 8.45 13.90
N GLY A 8 -1.02 8.12 12.85
CA GLY A 8 -0.08 7.00 12.87
C GLY A 8 -0.70 5.64 12.53
N LYS A 9 -1.92 5.59 11.97
CA LYS A 9 -2.43 4.34 11.39
C LYS A 9 -1.69 4.04 10.10
N ILE A 10 -1.10 2.85 10.01
CA ILE A 10 -0.31 2.42 8.86
C ILE A 10 -0.93 1.15 8.28
N ILE A 11 -1.19 1.12 6.98
CA ILE A 11 -1.62 -0.08 6.26
C ILE A 11 -0.71 -0.33 5.07
N ARG A 12 -0.20 -1.56 4.96
CA ARG A 12 0.46 -2.08 3.77
C ARG A 12 -0.53 -2.97 3.04
N LEU A 13 -0.77 -2.69 1.77
CA LEU A 13 -1.61 -3.52 0.92
C LEU A 13 -0.91 -3.80 -0.42
N PRO A 14 -1.08 -5.02 -0.96
CA PRO A 14 -0.62 -5.32 -2.31
C PRO A 14 -1.45 -4.51 -3.32
N ASN A 15 -0.80 -4.06 -4.39
CA ASN A 15 -1.47 -3.25 -5.41
C ASN A 15 -2.59 -4.03 -6.10
N SER A 16 -2.48 -5.36 -6.21
CA SER A 16 -3.51 -6.25 -6.76
C SER A 16 -4.82 -6.28 -5.96
N GLN A 17 -4.82 -5.82 -4.71
CA GLN A 17 -6.02 -5.75 -3.88
C GLN A 17 -6.79 -4.42 -4.08
N ILE A 18 -6.19 -3.44 -4.75
CA ILE A 18 -6.86 -2.17 -5.06
C ILE A 18 -7.71 -2.38 -6.31
N ARG A 19 -9.02 -2.16 -6.18
CA ARG A 19 -9.95 -2.28 -7.30
C ARG A 19 -9.61 -1.26 -8.39
N GLU A 20 -9.47 -1.75 -9.62
CA GLU A 20 -9.37 -0.90 -10.80
C GLU A 20 -10.66 -0.11 -11.01
N THR A 21 -10.52 1.19 -11.28
CA THR A 21 -11.66 2.09 -11.48
C THR A 21 -11.37 3.06 -12.62
N GLY A 22 -12.44 3.53 -13.28
CA GLY A 22 -12.33 4.49 -14.37
C GLY A 22 -11.91 5.88 -13.88
N ARG A 23 -11.46 6.73 -14.81
CA ARG A 23 -10.97 8.08 -14.48
C ARG A 23 -12.03 9.00 -13.86
N ASN A 24 -13.30 8.81 -14.23
CA ASN A 24 -14.44 9.58 -13.70
C ASN A 24 -15.20 8.78 -12.64
N ALA A 25 -14.48 8.32 -11.61
CA ALA A 25 -15.04 7.54 -10.51
C ALA A 25 -14.50 8.05 -9.16
N GLN A 26 -15.26 7.80 -8.09
CA GLN A 26 -14.86 8.15 -6.73
C GLN A 26 -13.79 7.19 -6.15
N GLY A 27 -13.64 6.00 -6.75
CA GLY A 27 -12.77 4.94 -6.25
C GLY A 27 -13.36 4.17 -5.07
N VAL A 28 -12.48 3.51 -4.31
CA VAL A 28 -12.84 2.65 -3.16
C VAL A 28 -12.12 3.10 -1.89
N ARG A 29 -12.72 2.84 -0.74
CA ARG A 29 -12.10 3.15 0.56
C ARG A 29 -11.06 2.09 0.93
N LEU A 30 -9.81 2.50 1.11
CA LEU A 30 -8.70 1.61 1.48
C LEU A 30 -8.39 1.61 2.99
N LEU A 31 -8.73 2.68 3.71
CA LEU A 31 -8.47 2.83 5.14
C LEU A 31 -9.68 3.45 5.86
N HIS A 32 -10.04 2.88 7.02
CA HIS A 32 -10.97 3.50 7.95
C HIS A 32 -10.23 4.51 8.83
N LEU A 33 -10.63 5.78 8.73
CA LEU A 33 -10.08 6.90 9.50
C LEU A 33 -11.05 7.24 10.62
N ASP A 34 -10.50 7.59 11.79
CA ASP A 34 -11.29 8.07 12.92
C ASP A 34 -11.74 9.52 12.67
N PRO A 35 -12.74 10.03 13.40
CA PRO A 35 -13.12 11.43 13.34
C PRO A 35 -11.90 12.35 13.58
N GLY A 36 -11.67 13.28 12.65
CA GLY A 36 -10.55 14.21 12.68
C GLY A 36 -9.24 13.66 12.11
N ASP A 37 -9.13 12.35 11.84
CA ASP A 37 -7.98 11.74 11.18
C ASP A 37 -8.04 11.91 9.66
N ARG A 38 -6.88 11.94 9.01
CA ARG A 38 -6.70 12.13 7.57
C ARG A 38 -5.50 11.32 7.08
N VAL A 39 -5.49 10.98 5.80
CA VAL A 39 -4.30 10.38 5.17
C VAL A 39 -3.20 11.44 5.12
N ALA A 40 -2.05 11.13 5.69
CA ALA A 40 -0.86 11.98 5.69
C ALA A 40 0.10 11.61 4.54
N ALA A 41 0.20 10.32 4.20
CA ALA A 41 1.07 9.86 3.12
C ALA A 41 0.56 8.60 2.42
N ALA A 42 0.92 8.47 1.15
CA ALA A 42 0.72 7.27 0.33
C ALA A 42 2.01 7.01 -0.48
N VAL A 43 2.55 5.80 -0.37
CA VAL A 43 3.84 5.44 -0.96
C VAL A 43 3.72 4.12 -1.72
N VAL A 44 4.15 4.09 -2.97
CA VAL A 44 4.32 2.84 -3.71
C VAL A 44 5.66 2.23 -3.30
N ILE A 45 5.62 0.97 -2.89
CA ILE A 45 6.83 0.24 -2.49
C ILE A 45 7.09 -0.78 -3.60
N PRO A 46 8.25 -0.72 -4.26
CA PRO A 46 8.63 -1.72 -5.24
C PRO A 46 8.72 -3.10 -4.55
N PRO A 47 8.44 -4.19 -5.28
CA PRO A 47 8.69 -5.53 -4.76
C PRO A 47 10.16 -5.66 -4.38
N GLU A 48 10.45 -6.43 -3.32
CA GLU A 48 11.84 -6.80 -3.02
C GLU A 48 12.39 -7.60 -4.20
N GLU A 49 13.57 -7.23 -4.67
CA GLU A 49 14.31 -8.05 -5.62
C GLU A 49 14.64 -9.37 -4.92
N LYS A 50 14.13 -10.48 -5.47
CA LYS A 50 14.57 -11.81 -5.04
C LYS A 50 16.04 -11.93 -5.42
N ASN A 51 16.93 -11.79 -4.44
CA ASN A 51 18.32 -12.18 -4.61
C ASN A 51 18.36 -13.70 -4.83
N GLU A 52 18.51 -14.14 -6.08
CA GLU A 52 18.69 -15.57 -6.44
C GLU A 52 20.10 -16.09 -6.12
N ASN A 53 20.87 -15.39 -5.29
CA ASN A 53 22.18 -15.85 -4.83
C ASN A 53 22.04 -16.73 -3.58
N GLY A 54 21.33 -17.84 -3.75
CA GLY A 54 21.36 -19.02 -2.89
C GLY A 54 21.96 -20.21 -3.64
N GLY A 55 23.06 -19.98 -4.37
CA GLY A 55 23.91 -21.06 -4.86
C GLY A 55 24.57 -21.75 -3.67
N LEU A 56 23.88 -22.73 -3.09
CA LEU A 56 24.53 -23.74 -2.26
C LEU A 56 24.88 -24.92 -3.18
N LEU A 57 26.07 -24.87 -3.76
CA LEU A 57 26.82 -26.09 -4.04
C LEU A 57 27.34 -26.60 -2.70
N GLN A 58 26.92 -27.82 -2.34
CA GLN A 58 27.51 -28.76 -1.37
C GLN A 58 27.68 -28.28 0.08
#